data_AF-A0A376P1B1-F1
#
_entry.id   AF-A0A376P1B1-F1
#
_cell.length_a   1.000
_cell.length_b   1.000
_cell.length_c   1.000
_cell.angle_alpha   90.00
_cell.angle_beta   90.00
_cell.angle_gamma   90.00
#
_symmetry.space_group_name_H-M   'P 1'
#
loop_
_entity.id
_entity.type
_entity.pdbx_description
1 polymer ?
#
loop_
_entity_poly.entity_id
_entity_poly.type
_entity_poly.pdbx_seq_one_letter_code
_entity_poly.pdbx_strand_id
1 'polypeptide(L)'
;MNKNIADSFLPVLSKQMAESGVTLHADAAALTQLQAGPAKVVAVKAEEYDDEFLSLDLNVKIVSDLDDAIAHIREHGTQHSDAILTRDMRNAQRFVNEVDSSAVYVNASTRFTDGGQFGLGAEVAVSTQKTPRAWPNGAGSTDHLQVDRHW
;
A
#
# COMPACT_ATOMS: atom_id res chain seq x y z
N MET A 1 2.00 11.29 -1.29
CA MET A 1 1.16 12.31 -1.98
C MET A 1 2.01 13.10 -2.96
N ASN A 2 1.62 13.25 -4.23
CA ASN A 2 2.42 14.04 -5.17
C ASN A 2 2.37 15.54 -4.85
N LYS A 3 3.52 16.23 -4.86
CA LYS A 3 3.64 17.66 -4.54
C LYS A 3 2.73 18.56 -5.38
N ASN A 4 2.47 18.23 -6.64
CA ASN A 4 1.73 19.09 -7.57
C ASN A 4 0.22 19.17 -7.24
N ILE A 5 -0.30 18.26 -6.41
CA ILE A 5 -1.71 18.25 -5.98
C ILE A 5 -1.88 18.51 -4.48
N ALA A 6 -0.78 18.57 -3.73
CA ALA A 6 -0.77 18.65 -2.27
C ALA A 6 -1.61 19.83 -1.74
N ASP A 7 -1.41 21.03 -2.30
CA ASP A 7 -2.11 22.26 -1.89
C ASP A 7 -3.63 22.14 -1.98
N SER A 8 -4.13 21.44 -3.01
CA SER A 8 -5.56 21.26 -3.23
C SER A 8 -6.15 20.10 -2.43
N PHE A 9 -5.36 19.06 -2.17
CA PHE A 9 -5.85 17.80 -1.61
C PHE A 9 -5.69 17.72 -0.09
N LEU A 10 -4.59 18.20 0.47
CA LEU A 10 -4.31 18.09 1.92
C LEU A 10 -5.37 18.76 2.80
N PRO A 11 -5.98 19.91 2.45
CA PRO A 11 -7.08 20.47 3.24
C PRO A 11 -8.30 19.55 3.29
N VAL A 12 -8.63 18.91 2.16
CA VAL A 12 -9.77 17.97 2.06
C VAL A 12 -9.46 16.70 2.86
N LEU A 13 -8.24 16.18 2.75
CA LEU A 13 -7.77 15.06 3.54
C LEU A 13 -7.86 15.35 5.04
N SER A 14 -7.32 16.49 5.48
CA SER A 14 -7.33 16.91 6.89
C SER A 14 -8.76 16.96 7.45
N LYS A 15 -9.70 17.55 6.71
CA LYS A 15 -11.12 17.57 7.11
C LYS A 15 -11.68 16.15 7.28
N GLN A 16 -11.52 15.28 6.29
CA GLN A 16 -12.05 13.93 6.33
C GLN A 16 -11.44 13.09 7.47
N MET A 17 -10.13 13.23 7.71
CA MET A 17 -9.43 12.51 8.77
C MET A 17 -9.85 12.98 10.16
N ALA A 18 -10.10 14.28 10.32
CA ALA A 18 -10.66 14.83 11.57
C ALA A 18 -12.04 14.24 11.88
N GLU A 19 -12.94 14.19 10.89
CA GLU A 19 -14.27 13.59 11.03
C GLU A 19 -14.21 12.10 11.35
N SER A 20 -13.15 11.42 10.91
CA SER A 20 -12.93 9.98 11.13
C SER A 20 -12.12 9.69 12.41
N GLY A 21 -11.66 10.71 13.12
CA GLY A 21 -10.82 10.56 14.33
C GLY A 21 -9.40 10.02 14.06
N VAL A 22 -8.89 10.17 12.83
CA VAL A 22 -7.56 9.68 12.43
C VAL A 22 -6.49 10.70 12.78
N THR A 23 -5.38 10.24 13.39
CA THR A 23 -4.18 11.05 13.60
C THR A 23 -3.28 10.97 12.36
N LEU A 24 -2.85 12.12 11.86
CA LEU A 24 -1.91 12.19 10.73
C LEU A 24 -0.47 12.33 11.24
N HIS A 25 0.40 11.44 10.80
CA HIS A 25 1.84 11.50 11.00
C HIS A 25 2.47 12.06 9.73
N ALA A 26 2.88 13.32 9.75
CA ALA A 26 3.25 14.05 8.53
C ALA A 26 4.75 14.33 8.44
N ASP A 27 5.32 14.19 7.24
CA ASP A 27 6.67 14.66 6.96
C ASP A 27 6.77 16.19 7.06
N ALA A 28 7.99 16.73 7.07
CA ALA A 28 8.19 18.17 7.26
C ALA A 28 7.45 19.03 6.23
N ALA A 29 7.31 18.55 4.99
CA ALA A 29 6.63 19.26 3.91
C ALA A 29 5.10 19.25 4.11
N ALA A 30 4.51 18.11 4.46
CA ALA A 30 3.08 17.97 4.69
C ALA A 30 2.63 18.58 6.04
N LEU A 31 3.49 18.54 7.05
CA LEU A 31 3.18 18.94 8.43
C LEU A 31 2.67 20.38 8.49
N THR A 32 3.38 21.32 7.88
CA THR A 32 3.00 22.74 7.89
C THR A 32 1.61 22.97 7.28
N GLN A 33 1.29 22.28 6.19
CA GLN A 33 0.01 22.44 5.51
C GLN A 33 -1.13 21.75 6.26
N LEU A 34 -0.88 20.55 6.79
CA LEU A 34 -1.88 19.77 7.51
C LEU A 34 -2.22 20.37 8.88
N GLN A 35 -1.27 21.02 9.55
CA GLN A 35 -1.48 21.73 10.82
C GLN A 35 -2.45 22.93 10.70
N ALA A 36 -2.63 23.48 9.51
CA ALA A 36 -3.63 24.52 9.26
C ALA A 36 -5.06 23.96 9.20
N GLY A 37 -5.21 22.64 9.06
CA GLY A 37 -6.50 21.95 9.00
C GLY A 37 -6.99 21.43 10.35
N PRO A 38 -8.20 20.83 10.39
CA PRO A 38 -8.83 20.40 11.63
C PRO A 38 -8.34 19.04 12.18
N ALA A 39 -7.57 18.26 11.41
CA ALA A 39 -7.06 16.97 11.87
C ALA A 39 -6.05 17.13 13.01
N LYS A 40 -5.92 16.09 13.84
CA LYS A 40 -4.77 15.95 14.72
C LYS A 40 -3.56 15.56 13.88
N VAL A 41 -2.49 16.34 13.94
CA VAL A 41 -1.28 16.12 13.15
C VAL A 41 -0.05 16.15 14.04
N VAL A 42 0.83 15.17 13.86
CA VAL A 42 2.14 15.08 14.51
C VAL A 42 3.22 14.91 13.44
N ALA A 43 4.46 15.24 13.79
CA ALA A 43 5.59 14.94 12.91
C ALA A 43 5.82 13.43 12.87
N VAL A 44 5.93 12.86 11.68
CA VAL A 44 6.32 11.46 11.49
C VAL A 44 7.79 11.26 11.85
N LYS A 45 8.10 10.17 12.54
CA LYS A 45 9.47 9.74 12.78
C LYS A 45 9.94 8.80 11.67
N ALA A 46 11.25 8.66 11.50
CA ALA A 46 11.77 7.81 10.42
C ALA A 46 11.35 6.35 10.60
N GLU A 47 11.32 5.87 11.85
CA GLU A 47 10.96 4.50 12.21
C GLU A 47 9.46 4.23 12.00
N GLU A 48 8.64 5.26 12.14
CA GLU A 48 7.18 5.15 11.99
C GLU A 48 6.74 4.83 10.56
N TYR A 49 7.62 5.02 9.55
CA TYR A 49 7.31 4.61 8.18
C TYR A 49 7.25 3.08 8.01
N ASP A 50 7.98 2.34 8.85
CA ASP A 50 8.05 0.88 8.81
C ASP A 50 7.05 0.22 9.80
N ASP A 51 6.39 1.03 10.64
CA ASP A 51 5.49 0.55 11.68
C ASP A 51 4.06 0.31 11.16
N GLU A 52 3.49 -0.85 11.50
CA GLU A 52 2.06 -1.12 11.32
C GLU A 52 1.29 -0.71 12.58
N PHE A 53 0.61 0.43 12.52
CA PHE A 53 -0.01 1.07 13.70
C PHE A 53 -1.16 0.28 14.34
N LEU A 54 -1.87 -0.55 13.59
CA LEU A 54 -3.09 -1.27 14.04
C LEU A 54 -4.11 -0.36 14.78
N SER A 55 -4.08 0.94 14.47
CA SER A 55 -4.89 2.00 15.07
C SER A 55 -5.31 3.04 14.00
N LEU A 56 -6.01 4.10 14.41
CA LEU A 56 -6.44 5.17 13.52
C LEU A 56 -5.33 6.21 13.33
N ASP A 57 -4.21 5.75 12.77
CA ASP A 57 -3.02 6.56 12.50
C ASP A 57 -2.60 6.39 11.03
N LEU A 58 -2.20 7.48 10.39
CA LEU A 58 -1.87 7.50 8.97
C LEU A 58 -0.63 8.36 8.68
N ASN A 59 0.40 7.73 8.13
CA ASN A 59 1.57 8.44 7.62
C ASN A 59 1.25 9.21 6.33
N VAL A 60 1.70 10.46 6.25
CA VAL A 60 1.54 11.33 5.08
C VAL A 60 2.87 11.92 4.69
N LYS A 61 3.39 11.48 3.55
CA LYS A 61 4.61 11.98 2.91
C LYS A 61 4.29 12.71 1.61
N ILE A 62 4.91 13.86 1.38
CA ILE A 62 4.91 14.50 0.05
C ILE A 62 6.08 13.95 -0.76
N VAL A 63 5.80 13.50 -1.98
CA VAL A 63 6.78 13.00 -2.94
C VAL A 63 6.81 13.89 -4.17
N SER A 64 7.98 13.95 -4.79
CA SER A 64 8.26 14.81 -5.94
C SER A 64 7.59 14.31 -7.22
N ASP A 65 7.61 13.01 -7.47
CA ASP A 65 7.06 12.34 -8.65
C ASP A 65 6.72 10.87 -8.37
N LEU A 66 6.51 10.09 -9.44
CA LEU A 66 6.21 8.66 -9.36
C LEU A 66 7.41 7.83 -8.91
N ASP A 67 8.62 8.22 -9.30
CA ASP A 67 9.84 7.46 -9.01
C ASP A 67 10.14 7.52 -7.51
N ASP A 68 10.00 8.71 -6.93
CA ASP A 68 10.09 8.96 -5.48
C ASP A 68 9.00 8.18 -4.70
N ALA A 69 7.78 8.11 -5.24
CA ALA A 69 6.71 7.29 -4.64
C ALA A 69 7.05 5.80 -4.62
N ILE A 70 7.54 5.26 -5.74
CA ILE A 70 7.92 3.85 -5.86
C ILE A 70 9.14 3.54 -4.99
N ALA A 71 10.11 4.45 -4.92
CA ALA A 71 11.27 4.30 -4.03
C ALA A 71 10.85 4.20 -2.57
N HIS A 72 9.93 5.07 -2.13
CA HIS A 72 9.40 5.04 -0.77
C HIS A 72 8.67 3.74 -0.45
N ILE A 73 7.81 3.26 -1.37
CA ILE A 73 7.13 1.96 -1.21
C ILE A 73 8.14 0.81 -1.15
N ARG A 74 9.20 0.86 -1.95
CA ARG A 74 10.24 -0.17 -1.95
C ARG A 74 11.04 -0.20 -0.64
N GLU A 75 11.26 0.96 -0.03
CA GLU A 75 12.03 1.09 1.20
C GLU A 75 11.23 0.66 2.43
N HIS A 76 9.97 1.08 2.53
CA HIS A 76 9.16 0.92 3.75
C HIS A 76 7.98 -0.06 3.63
N GLY A 77 7.65 -0.49 2.41
CA GLY A 77 6.51 -1.37 2.17
C GLY A 77 6.75 -2.80 2.62
N THR A 78 5.71 -3.45 3.14
CA THR A 78 5.74 -4.87 3.53
C THR A 78 5.49 -5.84 2.36
N GLN A 79 5.39 -5.32 1.13
CA GLN A 79 5.11 -6.07 -0.10
C GLN A 79 3.75 -6.81 -0.10
N HIS A 80 2.80 -6.35 0.73
CA HIS A 80 1.45 -6.92 0.81
C HIS A 80 0.53 -6.31 -0.26
N SER A 81 0.11 -5.05 -0.09
CA SER A 81 -0.83 -4.38 -0.98
C SER A 81 -0.50 -2.91 -1.16
N ASP A 82 -0.39 -2.48 -2.41
CA ASP A 82 -0.12 -1.08 -2.75
C ASP A 82 -1.07 -0.58 -3.83
N ALA A 83 -1.35 0.72 -3.83
CA ALA A 83 -2.31 1.32 -4.76
C ALA A 83 -1.86 2.70 -5.26
N ILE A 84 -2.20 2.99 -6.51
CA ILE A 84 -2.07 4.33 -7.10
C ILE A 84 -3.45 4.88 -7.51
N LEU A 85 -3.70 6.14 -7.18
CA LEU A 85 -4.83 6.91 -7.71
C LEU A 85 -4.32 7.86 -8.80
N THR A 86 -4.63 7.58 -10.07
CA THR A 86 -4.16 8.37 -11.21
C THR A 86 -5.11 8.29 -12.40
N ARG A 87 -5.15 9.36 -13.22
CA ARG A 87 -5.80 9.36 -14.54
C ARG A 87 -4.80 9.15 -15.69
N ASP A 88 -3.51 9.21 -15.41
CA ASP A 88 -2.46 9.00 -16.40
C ASP A 88 -2.20 7.50 -16.56
N MET A 89 -2.55 6.97 -17.73
CA MET A 89 -2.37 5.57 -18.08
C MET A 89 -0.90 5.13 -18.07
N ARG A 90 0.04 6.04 -18.37
CA ARG A 90 1.47 5.72 -18.33
C ARG A 90 1.92 5.53 -16.88
N ASN A 91 1.49 6.41 -15.98
CA ASN A 91 1.81 6.28 -14.55
C ASN A 91 1.16 5.03 -13.95
N ALA A 92 -0.08 4.71 -14.33
CA ALA A 92 -0.74 3.47 -13.91
C ALA A 92 0.06 2.23 -14.34
N GLN A 93 0.44 2.16 -15.62
CA GLN A 93 1.20 1.02 -16.14
C GLN A 93 2.59 0.90 -15.49
N ARG A 94 3.28 2.02 -15.30
CA ARG A 94 4.57 2.05 -14.61
C ARG A 94 4.46 1.55 -13.18
N PHE A 95 3.50 2.06 -12.41
CA PHE A 95 3.29 1.65 -11.02
C PHE A 95 3.04 0.14 -10.91
N VAL A 96 2.16 -0.42 -11.76
CA VAL A 96 1.89 -1.87 -11.80
C VAL A 96 3.13 -2.69 -12.14
N ASN A 97 4.02 -2.17 -12.99
CA ASN A 97 5.22 -2.90 -13.41
C ASN A 97 6.41 -2.78 -12.45
N GLU A 98 6.47 -1.71 -11.65
CA GLU A 98 7.65 -1.33 -10.87
C GLU A 98 7.51 -1.54 -9.35
N VAL A 99 6.27 -1.69 -8.85
CA VAL A 99 5.97 -2.01 -7.44
C VAL A 99 5.93 -3.53 -7.25
N ASP A 100 6.78 -4.06 -6.37
CA ASP A 100 6.91 -5.50 -6.08
C ASP A 100 6.08 -5.90 -4.85
N SER A 101 4.75 -5.78 -4.97
CA SER A 101 3.80 -6.15 -3.90
C SER A 101 2.86 -7.26 -4.36
N SER A 102 2.37 -8.06 -3.41
CA SER A 102 1.51 -9.23 -3.71
C SER A 102 0.22 -8.84 -4.44
N ALA A 103 -0.32 -7.67 -4.14
CA ALA A 103 -1.41 -7.04 -4.88
C ALA A 103 -1.10 -5.57 -5.18
N VAL A 104 -1.25 -5.18 -6.46
CA VAL A 104 -1.08 -3.79 -6.91
C VAL A 104 -2.37 -3.30 -7.54
N TYR A 105 -2.90 -2.18 -7.06
CA TYR A 105 -4.19 -1.62 -7.47
C TYR A 105 -4.04 -0.28 -8.19
N VAL A 106 -4.91 -0.04 -9.17
CA VAL A 106 -5.07 1.27 -9.83
C VAL A 106 -6.49 1.74 -9.59
N ASN A 107 -6.64 2.91 -8.97
CA ASN A 107 -7.93 3.55 -8.66
C ASN A 107 -8.90 2.66 -7.86
N ALA A 108 -8.35 1.78 -7.01
CA ALA A 108 -9.11 0.89 -6.14
C ALA A 108 -8.48 0.85 -4.73
N SER A 109 -9.29 0.50 -3.74
CA SER A 109 -8.86 0.42 -2.34
C SER A 109 -7.96 -0.80 -2.09
N THR A 110 -6.91 -0.64 -1.29
CA THR A 110 -6.07 -1.78 -0.85
C THR A 110 -6.84 -2.80 0.00
N ARG A 111 -7.98 -2.40 0.60
CA ARG A 111 -8.90 -3.31 1.32
C ARG A 111 -9.53 -4.38 0.44
N PHE A 112 -9.43 -4.26 -0.89
CA PHE A 112 -9.84 -5.35 -1.79
C PHE A 112 -8.92 -6.58 -1.72
N THR A 113 -7.83 -6.53 -0.95
CA THR A 113 -6.97 -7.69 -0.66
C THR A 113 -7.55 -8.59 0.45
N ASP A 114 -8.88 -8.66 0.53
CA ASP A 114 -9.62 -9.52 1.45
C ASP A 114 -10.31 -10.64 0.63
N GLY A 115 -10.23 -11.89 1.12
CA GLY A 115 -10.43 -13.14 0.37
C GLY A 115 -11.79 -13.30 -0.34
N GLY A 116 -12.77 -12.44 -0.05
CA GLY A 116 -14.11 -12.48 -0.62
C GLY A 116 -14.32 -11.70 -1.94
N GLN A 117 -13.35 -10.92 -2.44
CA GLN A 117 -13.57 -10.02 -3.59
C GLN A 117 -12.91 -10.47 -4.90
N PHE A 118 -12.17 -11.59 -4.92
CA PHE A 118 -11.59 -12.15 -6.15
C PHE A 118 -12.50 -13.15 -6.88
N GLY A 119 -13.76 -13.34 -6.46
CA GLY A 119 -14.73 -14.16 -7.19
C GLY A 119 -14.39 -15.66 -7.24
N LEU A 120 -13.54 -16.13 -6.33
CA LEU A 120 -13.24 -17.55 -6.14
C LEU A 120 -13.62 -17.90 -4.71
N GLY A 121 -14.70 -18.66 -4.55
CA GLY A 121 -15.05 -19.21 -3.24
C GLY A 121 -13.91 -20.08 -2.70
N ALA A 122 -13.65 -19.95 -1.40
CA ALA A 122 -12.60 -20.58 -0.60
C ALA A 122 -11.29 -19.77 -0.49
N GLU A 123 -11.03 -19.37 0.75
CA GLU A 123 -9.86 -18.62 1.21
C GLU A 123 -8.56 -19.43 1.03
N VAL A 124 -7.53 -18.78 0.50
CA VAL A 124 -6.13 -19.20 0.67
C VAL A 124 -5.43 -18.02 1.33
N ALA A 125 -4.93 -18.22 2.55
CA ALA A 125 -4.10 -17.24 3.23
C ALA A 125 -2.92 -16.84 2.33
N VAL A 126 -2.79 -15.54 2.04
CA VAL A 126 -1.69 -15.00 1.25
C VAL A 126 -0.45 -15.00 2.14
N SER A 127 0.39 -16.03 1.98
CA SER A 127 1.71 -16.09 2.60
C SER A 127 2.66 -15.12 1.92
N THR A 128 3.26 -14.20 2.68
CA THR A 128 4.31 -13.28 2.21
C THR A 128 5.69 -13.92 2.09
N GLN A 129 5.82 -15.24 2.30
CA GLN A 129 7.08 -15.93 2.07
C GLN A 129 7.27 -16.25 0.59
N LYS A 130 8.22 -15.58 -0.06
CA LYS A 130 8.75 -15.99 -1.37
C LYS A 130 9.36 -17.38 -1.23
N THR A 131 8.88 -18.35 -2.02
CA THR A 131 9.49 -19.67 -2.17
C THR A 131 10.92 -19.54 -2.72
N PRO A 132 11.89 -20.36 -2.25
CA PRO A 132 13.23 -20.35 -2.82
C PRO A 132 13.19 -20.85 -4.26
N ARG A 133 13.64 -19.99 -5.18
CA ARG A 133 14.14 -20.26 -6.54
C ARG A 133 14.13 -21.75 -6.94
N ALA A 134 13.23 -22.12 -7.85
CA ALA A 134 13.23 -23.41 -8.52
C ALA A 134 14.60 -23.68 -9.19
N TRP A 135 15.22 -24.80 -8.81
CA TRP A 135 16.39 -25.38 -9.46
C TRP A 135 15.96 -26.15 -10.74
N PRO A 136 16.76 -26.20 -11.83
CA PRO A 136 16.32 -26.82 -13.07
C PRO A 136 16.23 -28.35 -12.99
N ASN A 137 15.09 -28.85 -13.47
CA ASN A 137 14.80 -30.12 -14.16
C ASN A 137 15.40 -31.43 -13.62
N GLY A 138 14.54 -32.27 -13.04
CA GLY A 138 14.78 -33.71 -12.83
C GLY A 138 13.49 -34.49 -13.00
N ALA A 139 13.51 -35.50 -13.86
CA ALA A 139 12.37 -36.31 -14.30
C ALA A 139 11.75 -37.18 -13.20
N GLY A 140 10.44 -37.44 -13.28
CA GLY A 140 9.80 -38.50 -12.48
C GLY A 140 8.28 -38.34 -12.32
N SER A 141 7.55 -38.96 -13.23
CA SER A 141 6.19 -39.53 -13.15
C SER A 141 5.33 -39.43 -11.88
N THR A 142 4.02 -39.43 -12.16
CA THR A 142 2.83 -39.88 -11.39
C THR A 142 2.10 -38.88 -10.50
N ASP A 143 0.92 -38.49 -11.03
CA ASP A 143 -0.34 -38.21 -10.34
C ASP A 143 -0.41 -38.71 -8.90
N HIS A 144 -0.69 -37.79 -7.97
CA HIS A 144 -1.77 -37.96 -7.01
C HIS A 144 -2.12 -36.59 -6.39
N LEU A 145 -3.26 -36.06 -6.81
CA LEU A 145 -3.99 -35.03 -6.07
C LEU A 145 -4.40 -35.61 -4.72
N GLN A 146 -3.88 -35.04 -3.63
CA GLN A 146 -4.45 -35.23 -2.30
C GLN A 146 -4.82 -33.86 -1.74
N VAL A 147 -6.12 -33.61 -1.71
CA VAL A 147 -6.76 -32.47 -1.07
C VAL A 147 -6.93 -32.84 0.40
N ASP A 148 -6.27 -32.14 1.31
CA ASP A 148 -6.63 -32.17 2.73
C ASP A 148 -6.98 -30.76 3.20
N ARG A 149 -8.30 -30.56 3.35
CA ARG A 149 -8.91 -29.55 4.21
C ARG A 149 -8.84 -30.08 5.63
N HIS A 150 -8.48 -29.28 6.64
CA HIS A 150 -9.08 -29.28 7.99
C HIS A 150 -8.60 -28.02 8.74
N TRP A 151 -9.60 -27.33 9.33
CA TRP A 151 -9.64 -26.16 10.23
C TRP A 151 -8.35 -25.45 10.67
#